data_AF-A0A175Y0D6-F1
#
_entry.id   AF-A0A175Y0D6-F1
#
_cell.length_a   1.000
_cell.length_b   1.000
_cell.length_c   1.000
_cell.angle_alpha   90.00
_cell.angle_beta   90.00
_cell.angle_gamma   90.00
#
_symmetry.space_group_name_H-M   'P 1'
#
loop_
_entity.id
_entity.type
_entity.pdbx_description
1 polymer ?
#
loop_
_entity_poly.entity_id
_entity_poly.type
_entity_poly.pdbx_seq_one_letter_code
_entity_poly.pdbx_strand_id
1 'polypeptide(L)'
;MAMTPIYIDGRFGWLHAPTEGAHAPVGVVLCPAFAQEEVCTHHGLMALGEALAARGIAAVRFDYGGTGDSIDGPVTLDGLIADAEAAAAWLRGHAHVDRVMLAGVRLGAAIAMLAAKRLDDVSALILLAPALSGQAFLRETRASAAVASLSGLDPVPPLESDQPLNTNGFRWTAAFQREVAAIDLTVVEAPVETALFVPPRTDRRSGKLAQRWRDAGGATTELPFADYDGWMQDPTTNETPVDTFAAVADWVARHAGTPAGAAIAPLRDDPTLATDAYIEEPLRFGPDDALFGMLCRPAARPAAPVAALLMHEGSTHHIGNGRAYVRLARRLAAEGFASLRMDLTGMGDSPAGDNPRHPHYDPERIPEGVASLDCLEAQGFPRAIVAGLCSGAHTALQVTLADERAVGSVVLNLQKFIWHYGDDIRVAVRDNKRSLKGYIRAMRNPGEWRRMLKGEADLPGIARVLAKRSAVRLRHAATSLLPPKPGSEAAQVREQLQTLSARGAHVHLVFSDEDPGLADMGMKLGRGARLLRQYPPVRMVTLDRADHHFNGTLARNRHIAMMIAAMTDAVAAHGAGLPSASPRTELPAAAE
;
A
#
# COMPACT_ATOMS: atom_id res chain seq x y z
N MET A 1 7.17 5.52 21.41
CA MET A 1 5.90 4.88 20.97
C MET A 1 5.94 3.42 21.33
N ALA A 2 4.85 2.84 21.82
CA ALA A 2 4.79 1.45 22.27
C ALA A 2 4.00 0.55 21.29
N MET A 3 4.21 0.72 19.99
CA MET A 3 3.78 -0.28 19.01
C MET A 3 4.98 -1.16 18.61
N THR A 4 4.86 -2.46 18.85
CA THR A 4 5.92 -3.44 18.63
C THR A 4 5.51 -4.39 17.52
N PRO A 5 6.35 -4.61 16.49
CA PRO A 5 6.03 -5.57 15.44
C PRO A 5 6.01 -6.98 16.03
N ILE A 6 5.14 -7.85 15.50
CA ILE A 6 4.96 -9.22 15.97
C ILE A 6 4.68 -10.17 14.80
N TYR A 7 4.94 -11.45 15.01
CA TYR A 7 4.42 -12.53 14.17
C TYR A 7 3.54 -13.47 15.02
N ILE A 8 2.35 -13.76 14.51
CA ILE A 8 1.37 -14.68 15.10
C ILE A 8 1.23 -15.86 14.14
N ASP A 9 1.95 -16.95 14.37
CA ASP A 9 1.94 -18.12 13.49
C ASP A 9 2.15 -17.77 12.00
N GLY A 10 3.11 -16.87 11.72
CA GLY A 10 3.38 -16.39 10.36
C GLY A 10 2.47 -15.27 9.85
N ARG A 11 1.56 -14.74 10.68
CA ARG A 11 0.82 -13.50 10.41
C ARG A 11 1.57 -12.31 10.96
N PHE A 12 1.92 -11.34 10.13
CA PHE A 12 2.54 -10.12 10.61
C PHE A 12 1.51 -9.26 11.36
N GLY A 13 1.97 -8.50 12.35
CA GLY A 13 1.11 -7.56 13.06
C GLY A 13 1.87 -6.64 13.99
N TRP A 14 1.10 -5.91 14.78
CA TRP A 14 1.55 -4.90 15.71
C TRP A 14 0.83 -5.04 17.04
N LEU A 15 1.60 -5.17 18.12
CA LEU A 15 1.11 -5.01 19.48
C LEU A 15 1.20 -3.53 19.86
N HIS A 16 0.05 -2.89 20.08
CA HIS A 16 -0.06 -1.57 20.69
C HIS A 16 -0.23 -1.77 22.20
N ALA A 17 0.85 -1.57 22.96
CA ALA A 17 0.87 -1.74 24.40
C ALA A 17 0.72 -0.39 25.13
N PRO A 18 0.02 -0.33 26.28
CA PRO A 18 0.05 0.83 27.15
C PRO A 18 1.48 1.14 27.63
N THR A 19 1.85 2.42 27.64
CA THR A 19 3.22 2.85 27.97
C THR A 19 3.53 2.85 29.47
N GLU A 20 2.52 3.04 30.34
CA GLU A 20 2.71 3.10 31.79
C GLU A 20 1.47 2.57 32.55
N GLY A 21 1.71 2.03 33.75
CA GLY A 21 0.66 1.70 34.71
C GLY A 21 0.00 0.33 34.54
N ALA A 22 -1.03 0.09 35.34
CA ALA A 22 -1.83 -1.11 35.23
C ALA A 22 -2.67 -1.05 33.95
N HIS A 23 -2.80 -2.18 33.24
CA HIS A 23 -3.61 -2.26 32.04
C HIS A 23 -5.00 -2.84 32.33
N ALA A 24 -5.94 -2.59 31.42
CA ALA A 24 -7.28 -3.15 31.51
C ALA A 24 -7.24 -4.68 31.35
N PRO A 25 -8.10 -5.44 32.06
CA PRO A 25 -8.18 -6.90 31.91
C PRO A 25 -8.71 -7.37 30.54
N VAL A 26 -8.95 -6.43 29.61
CA VAL A 26 -9.47 -6.68 28.27
C VAL A 26 -8.51 -6.12 27.22
N GLY A 27 -8.21 -6.94 26.22
CA GLY A 27 -7.47 -6.53 25.01
C GLY A 27 -8.39 -6.40 23.80
N VAL A 28 -7.94 -5.66 22.78
CA VAL A 28 -8.69 -5.50 21.51
C VAL A 28 -7.94 -6.11 20.34
N VAL A 29 -8.60 -6.98 19.57
CA VAL A 29 -8.10 -7.42 18.26
C VAL A 29 -8.73 -6.55 17.17
N LEU A 30 -7.90 -5.84 16.42
CA LEU A 30 -8.27 -5.01 15.28
C LEU A 30 -8.24 -5.85 14.00
N CYS A 31 -9.42 -6.27 13.54
CA CYS A 31 -9.64 -7.00 12.30
C CYS A 31 -9.69 -6.00 11.13
N PRO A 32 -8.65 -5.89 10.29
CA PRO A 32 -8.61 -4.87 9.26
C PRO A 32 -9.66 -5.12 8.18
N ALA A 33 -9.92 -4.10 7.37
CA ALA A 33 -10.65 -4.26 6.11
C ALA A 33 -9.87 -5.18 5.15
N PHE A 34 -10.35 -5.36 3.92
CA PHE A 34 -9.72 -6.28 2.97
C PHE A 34 -9.38 -5.60 1.65
N ALA A 35 -8.25 -6.02 1.05
CA ALA A 35 -7.77 -5.54 -0.24
C ALA A 35 -7.63 -4.01 -0.29
N GLN A 36 -8.22 -3.35 -1.30
CA GLN A 36 -8.08 -1.90 -1.46
C GLN A 36 -8.58 -1.11 -0.24
N GLU A 37 -9.65 -1.59 0.41
CA GLU A 37 -10.18 -0.93 1.61
C GLU A 37 -9.18 -1.01 2.78
N GLU A 38 -8.36 -2.07 2.85
CA GLU A 38 -7.31 -2.21 3.86
C GLU A 38 -6.23 -1.14 3.65
N VAL A 39 -5.71 -0.98 2.43
CA VAL A 39 -4.73 0.08 2.12
C VAL A 39 -5.25 1.47 2.49
N CYS A 40 -6.54 1.74 2.24
CA CYS A 40 -7.18 3.00 2.63
C CYS A 40 -7.32 3.18 4.14
N THR A 41 -7.47 2.09 4.90
CA THR A 41 -7.78 2.15 6.34
C THR A 41 -6.57 1.87 7.23
N HIS A 42 -5.46 1.40 6.67
CA HIS A 42 -4.26 0.94 7.38
C HIS A 42 -3.74 1.96 8.40
N HIS A 43 -3.40 3.17 7.95
CA HIS A 43 -2.87 4.23 8.82
C HIS A 43 -3.91 4.68 9.87
N GLY A 44 -5.20 4.68 9.52
CA GLY A 44 -6.26 4.96 10.47
C GLY A 44 -6.35 3.90 11.58
N LEU A 45 -6.21 2.62 11.23
CA LEU A 45 -6.20 1.54 12.22
C LEU A 45 -4.98 1.59 13.14
N MET A 46 -3.83 2.06 12.66
CA MET A 46 -2.68 2.38 13.50
C MET A 46 -3.04 3.44 14.55
N ALA A 47 -3.65 4.56 14.12
CA ALA A 47 -4.09 5.64 15.02
C ALA A 47 -5.14 5.17 16.04
N LEU A 48 -6.04 4.26 15.66
CA LEU A 48 -6.99 3.64 16.59
C LEU A 48 -6.26 2.78 17.64
N GLY A 49 -5.28 1.98 17.22
CA GLY A 49 -4.44 1.19 18.14
C GLY A 49 -3.70 2.06 19.16
N GLU A 50 -3.14 3.19 18.72
CA GLU A 50 -2.51 4.19 19.59
C GLU A 50 -3.51 4.83 20.56
N ALA A 51 -4.71 5.18 20.08
CA ALA A 51 -5.77 5.77 20.91
C ALA A 51 -6.28 4.80 22.01
N LEU A 52 -6.26 3.50 21.74
CA LEU A 52 -6.55 2.45 22.71
C LEU A 52 -5.42 2.28 23.73
N ALA A 53 -4.18 2.20 23.27
CA ALA A 53 -3.01 2.09 24.15
C ALA A 53 -2.89 3.29 25.11
N ALA A 54 -3.19 4.50 24.62
CA ALA A 54 -3.25 5.72 25.43
C ALA A 54 -4.32 5.68 26.54
N ARG A 55 -5.32 4.80 26.43
CA ARG A 55 -6.36 4.56 27.45
C ARG A 55 -6.08 3.33 28.32
N GLY A 56 -4.86 2.78 28.27
CA GLY A 56 -4.49 1.62 29.08
C GLY A 56 -5.00 0.28 28.54
N ILE A 57 -5.40 0.23 27.27
CA ILE A 57 -5.95 -0.97 26.62
C ILE A 57 -4.96 -1.49 25.60
N ALA A 58 -4.54 -2.74 25.75
CA ALA A 58 -3.69 -3.40 24.75
C ALA A 58 -4.50 -3.71 23.48
N ALA A 59 -3.90 -3.49 22.32
CA ALA A 59 -4.52 -3.83 21.05
C ALA A 59 -3.54 -4.56 20.12
N VAL A 60 -4.06 -5.53 19.35
CA VAL A 60 -3.32 -6.20 18.28
C VAL A 60 -3.96 -5.86 16.94
N ARG A 61 -3.17 -5.29 16.03
CA ARG A 61 -3.50 -5.18 14.61
C ARG A 61 -2.67 -6.22 13.86
N PHE A 62 -3.21 -6.82 12.82
CA PHE A 62 -2.51 -7.89 12.09
C PHE A 62 -2.93 -7.94 10.63
N ASP A 63 -2.08 -8.53 9.80
CA ASP A 63 -2.38 -8.89 8.42
C ASP A 63 -2.90 -10.32 8.36
N TYR A 64 -4.03 -10.55 7.71
CA TYR A 64 -4.52 -11.90 7.47
C TYR A 64 -3.52 -12.73 6.64
N GLY A 65 -3.56 -14.06 6.74
CA GLY A 65 -2.75 -14.98 5.94
C GLY A 65 -2.92 -14.71 4.44
N GLY A 66 -1.80 -14.65 3.71
CA GLY A 66 -1.79 -14.29 2.29
C GLY A 66 -2.03 -12.80 1.99
N THR A 67 -2.18 -11.95 3.01
CA THR A 67 -2.30 -10.48 2.90
C THR A 67 -1.08 -9.77 3.51
N GLY A 68 -0.93 -8.46 3.28
CA GLY A 68 0.17 -7.64 3.83
C GLY A 68 1.55 -8.33 3.86
N ASP A 69 2.20 -8.34 5.02
CA ASP A 69 3.49 -8.98 5.28
C ASP A 69 3.39 -10.40 5.83
N SER A 70 2.17 -10.91 5.96
CA SER A 70 1.93 -12.29 6.35
C SER A 70 2.48 -13.28 5.32
N ILE A 71 2.71 -14.51 5.78
CA ILE A 71 3.16 -15.62 4.95
C ILE A 71 2.21 -15.81 3.76
N ASP A 72 2.77 -16.18 2.60
CA ASP A 72 1.96 -16.47 1.42
C ASP A 72 1.10 -17.71 1.62
N GLY A 73 -0.11 -17.66 1.08
CA GLY A 73 -1.06 -18.75 1.20
C GLY A 73 -2.37 -18.44 0.48
N PRO A 74 -3.25 -19.44 0.33
CA PRO A 74 -4.58 -19.23 -0.19
C PRO A 74 -5.40 -18.38 0.80
N VAL A 75 -6.04 -17.33 0.30
CA VAL A 75 -7.01 -16.57 1.08
C VAL A 75 -8.37 -17.25 0.98
N THR A 76 -8.93 -17.64 2.13
CA THR A 76 -10.27 -18.22 2.28
C THR A 76 -10.98 -17.55 3.44
N LEU A 77 -12.31 -17.46 3.40
CA LEU A 77 -13.08 -16.83 4.48
C LEU A 77 -12.84 -17.54 5.82
N ASP A 78 -12.79 -18.87 5.82
CA ASP A 78 -12.50 -19.65 7.02
C ASP A 78 -11.10 -19.36 7.57
N GLY A 79 -10.11 -19.20 6.68
CA GLY A 79 -8.76 -18.77 7.05
C GLY A 79 -8.74 -17.38 7.68
N LEU A 80 -9.47 -16.41 7.13
CA LEU A 80 -9.57 -15.06 7.70
C LEU A 80 -10.18 -15.06 9.11
N ILE A 81 -11.18 -15.93 9.35
CA ILE A 81 -11.79 -16.12 10.67
C ILE A 81 -10.79 -16.76 11.63
N ALA A 82 -10.10 -17.82 11.20
CA ALA A 82 -9.07 -18.50 12.00
C ALA A 82 -7.90 -17.57 12.35
N ASP A 83 -7.53 -16.64 11.47
CA ASP A 83 -6.50 -15.64 11.75
C ASP A 83 -6.93 -14.67 12.87
N ALA A 84 -8.21 -14.26 12.90
CA ALA A 84 -8.75 -13.44 13.98
C ALA A 84 -8.79 -14.20 15.33
N GLU A 85 -9.10 -15.50 15.29
CA GLU A 85 -9.02 -16.40 16.45
C GLU A 85 -7.58 -16.54 16.96
N ALA A 86 -6.62 -16.72 16.06
CA ALA A 86 -5.20 -16.80 16.40
C ALA A 86 -4.71 -15.49 17.03
N ALA A 87 -5.11 -14.33 16.48
CA ALA A 87 -4.78 -13.03 17.04
C ALA A 87 -5.37 -12.83 18.44
N ALA A 88 -6.62 -13.26 18.67
CA ALA A 88 -7.25 -13.24 19.99
C ALA A 88 -6.51 -14.14 21.00
N ALA A 89 -6.19 -15.37 20.61
CA ALA A 89 -5.44 -16.30 21.45
C ALA A 89 -4.05 -15.77 21.79
N TRP A 90 -3.35 -15.20 20.80
CA TRP A 90 -2.03 -14.58 20.98
C TRP A 90 -2.08 -13.40 21.96
N LEU A 91 -3.05 -12.51 21.81
CA LEU A 91 -3.21 -11.33 22.66
C LEU A 91 -3.42 -11.72 24.13
N ARG A 92 -4.27 -12.72 24.42
CA ARG A 92 -4.44 -13.24 25.78
C ARG A 92 -3.14 -13.81 26.36
N GLY A 93 -2.43 -14.59 25.55
CA GLY A 93 -1.20 -15.25 25.98
C GLY A 93 -0.06 -14.27 26.31
N HIS A 94 0.03 -13.16 25.58
CA HIS A 94 1.18 -12.23 25.67
C HIS A 94 0.88 -10.93 26.41
N ALA A 95 -0.35 -10.43 26.37
CA ALA A 95 -0.75 -9.22 27.10
C ALA A 95 -1.40 -9.52 28.45
N HIS A 96 -1.51 -10.79 28.87
CA HIS A 96 -2.14 -11.22 30.12
C HIS A 96 -3.56 -10.67 30.34
N VAL A 97 -4.33 -10.54 29.25
CA VAL A 97 -5.74 -10.12 29.30
C VAL A 97 -6.65 -11.34 29.51
N ASP A 98 -7.67 -11.19 30.34
CA ASP A 98 -8.62 -12.27 30.68
C ASP A 98 -9.67 -12.48 29.59
N ARG A 99 -10.00 -11.42 28.86
CA ARG A 99 -11.01 -11.39 27.80
C ARG A 99 -10.55 -10.54 26.63
N VAL A 100 -11.15 -10.75 25.48
CA VAL A 100 -10.87 -9.95 24.28
C VAL A 100 -12.13 -9.27 23.75
N MET A 101 -11.95 -8.13 23.11
CA MET A 101 -12.95 -7.52 22.24
C MET A 101 -12.45 -7.62 20.80
N LEU A 102 -13.35 -7.85 19.85
CA LEU A 102 -13.01 -7.82 18.43
C LEU A 102 -13.58 -6.54 17.82
N ALA A 103 -12.72 -5.72 17.24
CA ALA A 103 -13.10 -4.54 16.49
C ALA A 103 -12.76 -4.76 15.02
N GLY A 104 -13.71 -4.53 14.11
CA GLY A 104 -13.45 -4.72 12.69
C GLY A 104 -14.07 -3.66 11.83
N VAL A 105 -13.48 -3.46 10.64
CA VAL A 105 -13.92 -2.48 9.63
C VAL A 105 -14.39 -3.19 8.37
N ARG A 106 -15.55 -2.81 7.83
CA ARG A 106 -16.07 -3.35 6.55
C ARG A 106 -16.14 -4.89 6.54
N LEU A 107 -15.41 -5.57 5.64
CA LEU A 107 -15.33 -7.04 5.63
C LEU A 107 -14.67 -7.57 6.91
N GLY A 108 -13.69 -6.87 7.48
CA GLY A 108 -13.09 -7.18 8.78
C GLY A 108 -14.09 -7.18 9.94
N ALA A 109 -15.11 -6.31 9.89
CA ALA A 109 -16.19 -6.32 10.88
C ALA A 109 -17.06 -7.57 10.76
N ALA A 110 -17.32 -8.04 9.54
CA ALA A 110 -18.03 -9.29 9.31
C ALA A 110 -17.20 -10.49 9.80
N ILE A 111 -15.89 -10.48 9.54
CA ILE A 111 -14.96 -11.51 10.03
C ILE A 111 -14.93 -11.52 11.56
N ALA A 112 -14.80 -10.37 12.22
CA ALA A 112 -14.85 -10.24 13.67
C ALA A 112 -16.13 -10.84 14.27
N MET A 113 -17.30 -10.54 13.68
CA MET A 113 -18.58 -11.14 14.09
C MET A 113 -18.60 -12.66 13.93
N LEU A 114 -18.08 -13.19 12.82
CA LEU A 114 -18.03 -14.64 12.57
C LEU A 114 -17.05 -15.36 13.50
N ALA A 115 -15.90 -14.74 13.81
CA ALA A 115 -14.93 -15.24 14.78
C ALA A 115 -15.50 -15.25 16.21
N ALA A 116 -16.25 -14.21 16.60
CA ALA A 116 -16.90 -14.16 17.92
C ALA A 116 -17.93 -15.27 18.15
N LYS A 117 -18.43 -15.92 17.10
CA LYS A 117 -19.30 -17.11 17.24
C LYS A 117 -18.53 -18.40 17.52
N ARG A 118 -17.22 -18.40 17.32
CA ARG A 118 -16.33 -19.55 17.49
C ARG A 118 -15.44 -19.42 18.74
N LEU A 119 -15.42 -18.25 19.34
CA LEU A 119 -14.66 -17.94 20.56
C LEU A 119 -15.61 -17.81 21.75
N ASP A 120 -15.24 -18.41 22.89
CA ASP A 120 -16.05 -18.39 24.11
C ASP A 120 -15.80 -17.15 25.00
N ASP A 121 -14.73 -16.42 24.73
CA ASP A 121 -14.16 -15.41 25.63
C ASP A 121 -14.14 -13.99 25.03
N VAL A 122 -14.92 -13.77 23.99
CA VAL A 122 -15.17 -12.43 23.44
C VAL A 122 -16.13 -11.71 24.37
N SER A 123 -15.72 -10.58 24.95
CA SER A 123 -16.58 -9.78 25.82
C SER A 123 -17.45 -8.78 25.07
N ALA A 124 -16.98 -8.30 23.91
CA ALA A 124 -17.74 -7.38 23.06
C ALA A 124 -17.25 -7.32 21.61
N LEU A 125 -18.12 -6.80 20.74
CA LEU A 125 -17.86 -6.50 19.33
C LEU A 125 -17.93 -5.01 19.05
N ILE A 126 -17.01 -4.50 18.24
CA ILE A 126 -17.02 -3.13 17.71
C ILE A 126 -17.04 -3.22 16.19
N LEU A 127 -18.17 -2.89 15.58
CA LEU A 127 -18.41 -3.05 14.14
C LEU A 127 -18.43 -1.68 13.47
N LEU A 128 -17.38 -1.38 12.70
CA LEU A 128 -17.21 -0.13 11.96
C LEU A 128 -17.68 -0.32 10.51
N ALA A 129 -18.84 0.24 10.19
CA ALA A 129 -19.48 0.15 8.87
C ALA A 129 -19.49 -1.28 8.29
N PRO A 130 -20.02 -2.29 9.01
CA PRO A 130 -19.86 -3.70 8.65
C PRO A 130 -20.46 -4.05 7.29
N ALA A 131 -19.80 -4.97 6.58
CA ALA A 131 -20.35 -5.58 5.37
C ALA A 131 -21.52 -6.53 5.73
N LEU A 132 -22.73 -6.00 5.84
CA LEU A 132 -23.91 -6.77 6.28
C LEU A 132 -24.31 -7.90 5.32
N SER A 133 -24.06 -7.72 4.02
CA SER A 133 -24.37 -8.69 2.97
C SER A 133 -23.19 -8.82 2.04
N GLY A 134 -22.62 -10.02 1.98
CA GLY A 134 -21.50 -10.36 1.13
C GLY A 134 -21.78 -10.15 -0.36
N GLN A 135 -23.00 -10.46 -0.80
CA GLN A 135 -23.45 -10.16 -2.17
C GLN A 135 -23.46 -8.66 -2.48
N ALA A 136 -23.91 -7.83 -1.53
CA ALA A 136 -23.90 -6.38 -1.70
C ALA A 136 -22.47 -5.83 -1.72
N PHE A 137 -21.63 -6.31 -0.81
CA PHE A 137 -20.21 -5.97 -0.75
C PHE A 137 -19.50 -6.32 -2.05
N LEU A 138 -19.63 -7.55 -2.56
CA LEU A 138 -19.00 -7.96 -3.82
C LEU A 138 -19.52 -7.19 -5.03
N ARG A 139 -20.80 -6.81 -5.05
CA ARG A 139 -21.33 -5.95 -6.12
C ARG A 139 -20.66 -4.58 -6.10
N GLU A 140 -20.45 -4.00 -4.94
CA GLU A 140 -19.71 -2.74 -4.76
C GLU A 140 -18.26 -2.91 -5.20
N THR A 141 -17.54 -3.91 -4.69
CA THR A 141 -16.15 -4.23 -5.07
C THR A 141 -15.99 -4.39 -6.57
N ARG A 142 -16.90 -5.12 -7.22
CA ARG A 142 -16.87 -5.36 -8.68
C ARG A 142 -17.22 -4.10 -9.48
N ALA A 143 -18.12 -3.25 -8.99
CA ALA A 143 -18.42 -1.96 -9.61
C ALA A 143 -17.20 -1.03 -9.55
N SER A 144 -16.52 -0.96 -8.40
CA SER A 144 -15.28 -0.20 -8.23
C SER A 144 -14.17 -0.72 -9.15
N ALA A 145 -14.01 -2.05 -9.24
CA ALA A 145 -13.08 -2.68 -10.18
C ALA A 145 -13.41 -2.35 -11.64
N ALA A 146 -14.69 -2.37 -12.04
CA ALA A 146 -15.10 -2.02 -13.39
C ALA A 146 -14.75 -0.57 -13.76
N VAL A 147 -14.88 0.36 -12.80
CA VAL A 147 -14.48 1.76 -12.98
C VAL A 147 -12.96 1.89 -13.13
N ALA A 148 -12.18 1.18 -12.32
CA ALA A 148 -10.72 1.16 -12.43
C ALA A 148 -10.24 0.55 -13.77
N SER A 149 -10.94 -0.49 -14.24
CA SER A 149 -10.63 -1.24 -15.47
C SER A 149 -11.18 -0.63 -16.75
N LEU A 150 -11.68 0.62 -16.75
CA LEU A 150 -12.15 1.30 -17.96
C LEU A 150 -11.08 1.43 -19.06
N SER A 151 -9.80 1.26 -18.71
CA SER A 151 -8.66 1.16 -19.64
C SER A 151 -8.61 -0.17 -20.43
N GLY A 152 -9.35 -1.19 -19.99
CA GLY A 152 -9.44 -2.52 -20.61
C GLY A 152 -8.26 -3.45 -20.30
N LEU A 153 -7.42 -3.11 -19.31
CA LEU A 153 -6.19 -3.85 -19.00
C LEU A 153 -6.42 -5.11 -18.17
N ASP A 154 -7.37 -5.05 -17.22
CA ASP A 154 -7.83 -6.17 -16.40
C ASP A 154 -9.36 -6.15 -16.34
N PRO A 155 -10.07 -6.69 -17.36
CA PRO A 155 -11.52 -6.66 -17.38
C PRO A 155 -12.09 -7.43 -16.18
N VAL A 156 -13.19 -6.91 -15.61
CA VAL A 156 -13.93 -7.63 -14.57
C VAL A 156 -14.49 -8.92 -15.18
N PRO A 157 -14.13 -10.11 -14.66
CA PRO A 157 -14.59 -11.37 -15.21
C PRO A 157 -16.10 -11.52 -15.03
N PRO A 158 -16.83 -12.26 -15.87
CA PRO A 158 -18.25 -12.58 -15.63
C PRO A 158 -18.46 -13.26 -14.25
N LEU A 159 -19.63 -13.10 -13.64
CA LEU A 159 -19.92 -13.66 -12.31
C LEU A 159 -19.80 -15.20 -12.26
N GLU A 160 -20.15 -15.87 -13.36
CA GLU A 160 -20.12 -17.34 -13.49
C GLU A 160 -18.73 -17.87 -13.91
N SER A 161 -17.76 -16.99 -14.10
CA SER A 161 -16.40 -17.36 -14.53
C SER A 161 -15.55 -17.81 -13.34
N ASP A 162 -14.71 -18.83 -13.55
CA ASP A 162 -13.67 -19.22 -12.59
C ASP A 162 -12.43 -18.31 -12.61
N GLN A 163 -12.41 -17.30 -13.48
CA GLN A 163 -11.33 -16.32 -13.51
C GLN A 163 -11.33 -15.46 -12.25
N PRO A 164 -10.14 -15.20 -11.66
CA PRO A 164 -10.05 -14.35 -10.48
C PRO A 164 -10.41 -12.91 -10.82
N LEU A 165 -11.11 -12.24 -9.91
CA LEU A 165 -11.31 -10.79 -9.96
C LEU A 165 -10.02 -10.10 -9.51
N ASN A 166 -9.60 -9.06 -10.24
CA ASN A 166 -8.53 -8.16 -9.83
C ASN A 166 -9.15 -6.82 -9.40
N THR A 167 -8.86 -6.38 -8.18
CA THR A 167 -9.21 -5.03 -7.70
C THR A 167 -7.94 -4.30 -7.34
N ASN A 168 -7.45 -3.42 -8.22
CA ASN A 168 -6.22 -2.65 -8.00
C ASN A 168 -5.02 -3.51 -7.56
N GLY A 169 -4.83 -4.67 -8.18
CA GLY A 169 -3.73 -5.58 -7.88
C GLY A 169 -4.04 -6.68 -6.86
N PHE A 170 -5.15 -6.57 -6.13
CA PHE A 170 -5.61 -7.61 -5.21
C PHE A 170 -6.39 -8.68 -5.96
N ARG A 171 -5.96 -9.93 -5.79
CA ARG A 171 -6.52 -11.09 -6.50
C ARG A 171 -7.57 -11.79 -5.64
N TRP A 172 -8.78 -11.89 -6.16
CA TRP A 172 -9.90 -12.61 -5.55
C TRP A 172 -10.20 -13.87 -6.35
N THR A 173 -9.93 -15.04 -5.77
CA THR A 173 -10.27 -16.31 -6.44
C THR A 173 -11.79 -16.44 -6.59
N ALA A 174 -12.25 -17.22 -7.57
CA ALA A 174 -13.69 -17.49 -7.71
C ALA A 174 -14.28 -18.19 -6.47
N ALA A 175 -13.50 -19.07 -5.83
CA ALA A 175 -13.87 -19.71 -4.57
C ALA A 175 -14.07 -18.68 -3.44
N PHE A 176 -13.08 -17.80 -3.23
CA PHE A 176 -13.18 -16.77 -2.19
C PHE A 176 -14.31 -15.77 -2.45
N GLN A 177 -14.57 -15.41 -3.72
CA GLN A 177 -15.75 -14.62 -4.08
C GLN A 177 -17.06 -15.32 -3.67
N ARG A 178 -17.19 -16.64 -3.86
CA ARG A 178 -18.38 -17.39 -3.45
C ARG A 178 -18.53 -17.46 -1.93
N GLU A 179 -17.43 -17.65 -1.20
CA GLU A 179 -17.40 -17.67 0.27
C GLU A 179 -17.82 -16.31 0.84
N VAL A 180 -17.24 -15.21 0.34
CA VAL A 180 -17.63 -13.85 0.76
C VAL A 180 -19.10 -13.59 0.41
N ALA A 181 -19.55 -13.99 -0.78
CA ALA A 181 -20.95 -13.87 -1.20
C ALA A 181 -21.95 -14.55 -0.26
N ALA A 182 -21.54 -15.61 0.44
CA ALA A 182 -22.38 -16.36 1.37
C ALA A 182 -22.55 -15.66 2.73
N ILE A 183 -21.79 -14.60 3.02
CA ILE A 183 -21.93 -13.83 4.26
C ILE A 183 -23.28 -13.09 4.27
N ASP A 184 -24.07 -13.35 5.30
CA ASP A 184 -25.28 -12.60 5.61
C ASP A 184 -25.37 -12.36 7.12
N LEU A 185 -24.93 -11.19 7.57
CA LEU A 185 -25.00 -10.80 8.98
C LEU A 185 -26.43 -10.45 9.40
N THR A 186 -27.34 -10.23 8.45
CA THR A 186 -28.71 -9.80 8.77
C THR A 186 -29.52 -10.91 9.43
N VAL A 187 -29.08 -12.16 9.29
CA VAL A 187 -29.67 -13.36 9.91
C VAL A 187 -28.86 -13.90 11.09
N VAL A 188 -27.71 -13.30 11.39
CA VAL A 188 -26.85 -13.69 12.52
C VAL A 188 -27.37 -13.02 13.79
N GLU A 189 -27.39 -13.76 14.90
CA GLU A 189 -27.63 -13.20 16.23
C GLU A 189 -26.34 -12.59 16.77
N ALA A 190 -26.43 -11.43 17.44
CA ALA A 190 -25.27 -10.84 18.10
C ALA A 190 -24.86 -11.75 19.27
N PRO A 191 -23.67 -12.35 19.25
CA PRO A 191 -23.27 -13.31 20.27
C PRO A 191 -22.96 -12.63 21.61
N VAL A 192 -22.64 -11.33 21.59
CA VAL A 192 -22.11 -10.56 22.72
C VAL A 192 -22.56 -9.10 22.63
N GLU A 193 -22.22 -8.30 23.65
CA GLU A 193 -22.43 -6.85 23.63
C GLU A 193 -21.75 -6.22 22.40
N THR A 194 -22.48 -5.37 21.66
CA THR A 194 -22.05 -4.88 20.35
C THR A 194 -22.21 -3.37 20.22
N ALA A 195 -21.13 -2.68 19.87
CA ALA A 195 -21.15 -1.31 19.37
C ALA A 195 -21.17 -1.32 17.83
N LEU A 196 -22.23 -0.74 17.24
CA LEU A 196 -22.39 -0.63 15.80
C LEU A 196 -22.22 0.82 15.36
N PHE A 197 -21.13 1.10 14.65
CA PHE A 197 -20.82 2.42 14.09
C PHE A 197 -21.31 2.51 12.65
N VAL A 198 -22.25 3.43 12.39
CA VAL A 198 -23.01 3.49 11.13
C VAL A 198 -22.72 4.80 10.36
N PRO A 199 -22.36 4.73 9.07
CA PRO A 199 -22.15 5.92 8.23
C PRO A 199 -23.42 6.79 8.07
N PRO A 200 -23.29 8.12 7.85
CA PRO A 200 -24.43 9.00 7.64
C PRO A 200 -25.22 8.61 6.38
N ARG A 201 -26.57 8.60 6.50
CA ARG A 201 -27.54 8.62 5.39
C ARG A 201 -27.57 7.43 4.41
N THR A 202 -26.87 6.32 4.63
CA THR A 202 -26.82 5.24 3.63
C THR A 202 -27.27 3.86 4.10
N ASP A 203 -27.38 3.59 5.41
CA ASP A 203 -27.66 2.22 5.85
C ASP A 203 -28.84 2.04 6.81
N ARG A 204 -30.07 2.15 6.27
CA ARG A 204 -31.29 1.70 6.97
C ARG A 204 -31.22 0.22 7.39
N ARG A 205 -30.34 -0.61 6.80
CA ARG A 205 -30.22 -2.02 7.14
C ARG A 205 -29.44 -2.20 8.45
N SER A 206 -28.40 -1.40 8.69
CA SER A 206 -27.68 -1.36 9.97
C SER A 206 -28.62 -1.03 11.13
N GLY A 207 -29.44 0.02 11.02
CA GLY A 207 -30.42 0.35 12.08
C GLY A 207 -31.47 -0.75 12.31
N LYS A 208 -31.95 -1.42 11.24
CA LYS A 208 -32.86 -2.56 11.37
C LYS A 208 -32.19 -3.78 12.03
N LEU A 209 -30.92 -4.02 11.71
CA LEU A 209 -30.15 -5.11 12.32
C LEU A 209 -29.92 -4.85 13.81
N ALA A 210 -29.51 -3.63 14.18
CA ALA A 210 -29.36 -3.23 15.57
C ALA A 210 -30.67 -3.37 16.34
N GLN A 211 -31.80 -2.98 15.74
CA GLN A 211 -33.11 -3.17 16.35
C GLN A 211 -33.44 -4.66 16.53
N ARG A 212 -33.21 -5.49 15.52
CA ARG A 212 -33.42 -6.94 15.62
C ARG A 212 -32.58 -7.57 16.73
N TRP A 213 -31.32 -7.19 16.88
CA TRP A 213 -30.48 -7.70 17.96
C TRP A 213 -30.98 -7.28 19.33
N ARG A 214 -31.45 -6.04 19.49
CA ARG A 214 -32.12 -5.59 20.73
C ARG A 214 -33.42 -6.35 21.00
N ASP A 215 -34.25 -6.56 19.98
CA ASP A 215 -35.51 -7.29 20.10
C ASP A 215 -35.29 -8.77 20.47
N ALA A 216 -34.14 -9.35 20.07
CA ALA A 216 -33.70 -10.69 20.45
C ALA A 216 -33.03 -10.74 21.85
N GLY A 217 -32.99 -9.63 22.59
CA GLY A 217 -32.41 -9.53 23.94
C GLY A 217 -30.91 -9.22 23.99
N GLY A 218 -30.27 -8.96 22.84
CA GLY A 218 -28.86 -8.57 22.78
C GLY A 218 -28.59 -7.12 23.21
N ALA A 219 -27.44 -6.88 23.82
CA ALA A 219 -26.97 -5.53 24.14
C ALA A 219 -26.31 -4.90 22.90
N THR A 220 -27.02 -4.02 22.19
CA THR A 220 -26.49 -3.33 21.01
C THR A 220 -26.67 -1.82 21.08
N THR A 221 -25.56 -1.09 21.02
CA THR A 221 -25.53 0.37 20.91
C THR A 221 -25.25 0.78 19.46
N GLU A 222 -26.11 1.61 18.89
CA GLU A 222 -25.88 2.24 17.58
C GLU A 222 -25.20 3.60 17.79
N LEU A 223 -24.11 3.85 17.06
CA LEU A 223 -23.27 5.05 17.16
C LEU A 223 -23.04 5.64 15.76
N PRO A 224 -22.92 6.97 15.63
CA PRO A 224 -22.64 7.60 14.35
C PRO A 224 -21.18 7.35 13.91
N PHE A 225 -20.98 7.16 12.61
CA PHE A 225 -19.66 7.13 11.97
C PHE A 225 -19.53 8.29 10.99
N ALA A 226 -19.52 9.52 11.49
CA ALA A 226 -19.60 10.74 10.69
C ALA A 226 -18.46 10.87 9.66
N ASP A 227 -17.26 10.42 10.00
CA ASP A 227 -16.03 10.60 9.21
C ASP A 227 -15.83 9.53 8.13
N TYR A 228 -16.77 8.59 8.01
CA TYR A 228 -16.65 7.42 7.12
C TYR A 228 -16.33 7.81 5.67
N ASP A 229 -17.05 8.79 5.12
CA ASP A 229 -16.91 9.17 3.71
C ASP A 229 -15.53 9.77 3.42
N GLY A 230 -14.92 10.48 4.38
CA GLY A 230 -13.56 11.03 4.26
C GLY A 230 -12.48 9.95 4.37
N TRP A 231 -12.71 8.94 5.21
CA TRP A 231 -11.75 7.87 5.44
C TRP A 231 -11.68 6.84 4.31
N MET A 232 -12.83 6.52 3.70
CA MET A 232 -12.90 5.53 2.61
C MET A 232 -12.51 6.07 1.24
N GLN A 233 -11.88 7.26 1.18
CA GLN A 233 -11.33 7.82 -0.05
C GLN A 233 -10.03 7.11 -0.47
N ASP A 234 -9.52 7.50 -1.64
CA ASP A 234 -8.19 7.09 -2.08
C ASP A 234 -7.13 7.44 -1.02
N PRO A 235 -6.13 6.58 -0.75
CA PRO A 235 -5.13 6.82 0.29
C PRO A 235 -4.43 8.18 0.16
N THR A 236 -4.26 8.72 -1.06
CA THR A 236 -3.66 10.04 -1.26
C THR A 236 -4.50 11.22 -0.76
N THR A 237 -5.77 10.97 -0.41
CA THR A 237 -6.76 12.00 -0.07
C THR A 237 -7.63 11.65 1.13
N ASN A 238 -7.42 10.50 1.76
CA ASN A 238 -8.21 10.07 2.90
C ASN A 238 -7.90 10.93 4.14
N GLU A 239 -8.85 10.97 5.05
CA GLU A 239 -8.73 11.67 6.32
C GLU A 239 -8.94 10.67 7.46
N THR A 240 -8.10 10.73 8.49
CA THR A 240 -8.22 9.85 9.67
C THR A 240 -9.48 10.21 10.46
N PRO A 241 -10.35 9.23 10.82
CA PRO A 241 -11.54 9.41 11.66
C PRO A 241 -11.26 9.77 13.13
N VAL A 242 -10.63 10.90 13.41
CA VAL A 242 -10.19 11.27 14.77
C VAL A 242 -11.35 11.22 15.78
N ASP A 243 -12.50 11.83 15.44
CA ASP A 243 -13.66 11.89 16.34
C ASP A 243 -14.29 10.51 16.53
N THR A 244 -14.48 9.75 15.44
CA THR A 244 -15.02 8.39 15.53
C THR A 244 -14.08 7.46 16.32
N PHE A 245 -12.77 7.54 16.15
CA PHE A 245 -11.82 6.72 16.89
C PHE A 245 -11.75 7.09 18.37
N ALA A 246 -11.86 8.37 18.71
CA ALA A 246 -12.03 8.78 20.10
C ALA A 246 -13.29 8.16 20.70
N ALA A 247 -14.42 8.17 19.98
CA ALA A 247 -15.67 7.55 20.43
C ALA A 247 -15.56 6.03 20.58
N VAL A 248 -14.85 5.34 19.67
CA VAL A 248 -14.54 3.90 19.80
C VAL A 248 -13.71 3.65 21.06
N ALA A 249 -12.61 4.38 21.23
CA ALA A 249 -11.69 4.19 22.33
C ALA A 249 -12.36 4.48 23.69
N ASP A 250 -13.22 5.49 23.77
CA ASP A 250 -14.04 5.78 24.95
C ASP A 250 -15.09 4.70 25.22
N TRP A 251 -15.70 4.15 24.17
CA TRP A 251 -16.62 3.04 24.33
C TRP A 251 -15.90 1.81 24.87
N VAL A 252 -14.75 1.43 24.29
CA VAL A 252 -13.95 0.30 24.78
C VAL A 252 -13.55 0.51 26.24
N ALA A 253 -13.03 1.68 26.60
CA ALA A 253 -12.60 1.98 27.98
C ALA A 253 -13.70 1.82 29.03
N ARG A 254 -14.96 2.14 28.70
CA ARG A 254 -16.10 1.91 29.61
C ARG A 254 -16.41 0.44 29.85
N HIS A 255 -16.09 -0.43 28.90
CA HIS A 255 -16.39 -1.87 28.97
C HIS A 255 -15.15 -2.73 29.28
N ALA A 256 -13.96 -2.14 29.25
CA ALA A 256 -12.69 -2.82 29.51
C ALA A 256 -12.48 -3.15 31.00
N GLY A 257 -13.29 -2.58 31.91
CA GLY A 257 -13.15 -2.74 33.37
C GLY A 257 -12.06 -1.84 33.97
N THR A 258 -11.91 -1.87 35.29
CA THR A 258 -10.88 -1.07 35.99
C THR A 258 -9.49 -1.64 35.71
N PRO A 259 -8.50 -0.80 35.32
CA PRO A 259 -7.13 -1.25 35.13
C PRO A 259 -6.57 -1.87 36.42
N ALA A 260 -6.10 -3.10 36.33
CA ALA A 260 -5.59 -3.88 37.46
C ALA A 260 -4.44 -4.83 37.08
N GLY A 261 -4.16 -5.02 35.78
CA GLY A 261 -3.12 -5.92 35.29
C GLY A 261 -1.70 -5.36 35.46
N ALA A 262 -0.70 -6.22 35.62
CA ALA A 262 0.72 -5.83 35.68
C ALA A 262 1.21 -5.29 34.32
N ALA A 263 2.32 -4.54 34.25
CA ALA A 263 2.84 -4.09 32.96
C ALA A 263 3.06 -5.26 31.98
N ILE A 264 2.71 -5.07 30.70
CA ILE A 264 2.97 -6.08 29.65
C ILE A 264 4.50 -6.22 29.53
N ALA A 265 4.98 -7.45 29.69
CA ALA A 265 6.40 -7.72 29.57
C ALA A 265 6.89 -7.36 28.15
N PRO A 266 8.07 -6.75 28.02
CA PRO A 266 8.67 -6.54 26.70
C PRO A 266 8.76 -7.88 25.97
N LEU A 267 8.34 -7.89 24.70
CA LEU A 267 8.56 -9.03 23.83
C LEU A 267 10.08 -9.22 23.67
N ARG A 268 10.55 -10.44 23.87
CA ARG A 268 11.99 -10.77 23.93
C ARG A 268 12.58 -11.25 22.62
N ASP A 269 11.72 -11.65 21.68
CA ASP A 269 12.13 -12.22 20.41
C ASP A 269 12.04 -11.17 19.31
N ASP A 270 13.05 -11.13 18.45
CA ASP A 270 13.03 -10.32 17.23
C ASP A 270 12.04 -10.95 16.24
N PRO A 271 10.92 -10.29 15.92
CA PRO A 271 9.87 -10.88 15.10
C PRO A 271 10.41 -11.14 13.70
N THR A 272 10.59 -12.41 13.33
CA THR A 272 11.15 -12.79 12.03
C THR A 272 10.25 -13.81 11.34
N LEU A 273 9.97 -13.61 10.06
CA LEU A 273 9.36 -14.61 9.20
C LEU A 273 10.45 -15.31 8.38
N ALA A 274 10.81 -16.52 8.76
CA ALA A 274 11.77 -17.34 8.04
C ALA A 274 11.07 -18.47 7.26
N THR A 275 11.48 -18.63 6.00
CA THR A 275 11.11 -19.75 5.11
C THR A 275 12.37 -20.33 4.49
N ASP A 276 12.24 -21.42 3.72
CA ASP A 276 13.37 -21.97 2.96
C ASP A 276 13.92 -21.02 1.88
N ALA A 277 13.09 -20.08 1.42
CA ALA A 277 13.43 -19.16 0.33
C ALA A 277 13.93 -17.79 0.81
N TYR A 278 13.30 -17.25 1.85
CA TYR A 278 13.56 -15.89 2.33
C TYR A 278 13.38 -15.75 3.84
N ILE A 279 14.01 -14.72 4.39
CA ILE A 279 13.85 -14.24 5.76
C ILE A 279 13.35 -12.78 5.68
N GLU A 280 12.27 -12.46 6.38
CA GLU A 280 11.73 -11.11 6.51
C GLU A 280 11.80 -10.63 7.96
N GLU A 281 12.38 -9.44 8.15
CA GLU A 281 12.60 -8.81 9.44
C GLU A 281 12.07 -7.36 9.42
N PRO A 282 11.17 -6.99 10.34
CA PRO A 282 10.74 -5.61 10.53
C PRO A 282 11.84 -4.83 11.25
N LEU A 283 12.11 -3.63 10.76
CA LEU A 283 13.14 -2.74 11.30
C LEU A 283 12.52 -1.39 11.63
N ARG A 284 12.90 -0.86 12.79
CA ARG A 284 12.79 0.56 13.09
C ARG A 284 14.16 1.22 12.89
N PHE A 285 14.17 2.40 12.30
CA PHE A 285 15.40 3.14 12.01
C PHE A 285 15.14 4.63 11.83
N GLY A 286 16.20 5.38 11.54
CA GLY A 286 16.15 6.82 11.38
C GLY A 286 16.08 7.56 12.72
N PRO A 287 15.85 8.89 12.69
CA PRO A 287 15.72 9.67 13.91
C PRO A 287 14.63 9.12 14.83
N ASP A 288 14.96 8.94 16.11
CA ASP A 288 14.06 8.44 17.16
C ASP A 288 13.38 7.09 16.85
N ASP A 289 13.98 6.25 16.00
CA ASP A 289 13.40 4.98 15.53
C ASP A 289 11.99 5.14 14.94
N ALA A 290 11.74 6.31 14.35
CA ALA A 290 10.45 6.69 13.81
C ALA A 290 10.15 5.98 12.48
N LEU A 291 11.13 5.74 11.62
CA LEU A 291 10.87 5.11 10.32
C LEU A 291 10.72 3.59 10.47
N PHE A 292 9.77 3.04 9.73
CA PHE A 292 9.56 1.61 9.62
C PHE A 292 9.99 1.06 8.26
N GLY A 293 10.49 -0.18 8.26
CA GLY A 293 10.66 -0.95 7.04
C GLY A 293 10.72 -2.45 7.28
N MET A 294 10.59 -3.21 6.19
CA MET A 294 10.66 -4.66 6.16
C MET A 294 11.85 -5.09 5.28
N LEU A 295 12.86 -5.67 5.92
CA LEU A 295 14.04 -6.19 5.26
C LEU A 295 13.82 -7.65 4.86
N CYS A 296 13.89 -7.93 3.57
CA CYS A 296 13.80 -9.26 3.00
C CYS A 296 15.18 -9.72 2.50
N ARG A 297 15.59 -10.93 2.89
CA ARG A 297 16.89 -11.53 2.55
C ARG A 297 16.72 -12.94 2.01
N PRO A 298 17.64 -13.44 1.16
CA PRO A 298 17.70 -14.86 0.84
C PRO A 298 17.97 -15.69 2.11
N ALA A 299 17.24 -16.79 2.31
CA ALA A 299 17.45 -17.69 3.45
C ALA A 299 18.58 -18.70 3.18
N ALA A 300 18.61 -19.26 1.96
CA ALA A 300 19.49 -20.37 1.60
C ALA A 300 20.94 -19.98 1.25
N ARG A 301 21.23 -18.67 1.11
CA ARG A 301 22.55 -18.18 0.69
C ARG A 301 22.80 -16.76 1.19
N PRO A 302 24.07 -16.34 1.32
CA PRO A 302 24.36 -14.93 1.61
C PRO A 302 23.87 -14.05 0.46
N ALA A 303 23.30 -12.90 0.81
CA ALA A 303 22.83 -11.91 -0.15
C ALA A 303 23.98 -11.25 -0.91
N ALA A 304 23.69 -10.80 -2.13
CA ALA A 304 24.59 -9.91 -2.86
C ALA A 304 24.81 -8.58 -2.10
N PRO A 305 25.97 -7.91 -2.26
CA PRO A 305 26.30 -6.70 -1.51
C PRO A 305 25.53 -5.45 -1.96
N VAL A 306 24.72 -5.55 -3.03
CA VAL A 306 23.82 -4.49 -3.49
C VAL A 306 22.39 -4.90 -3.15
N ALA A 307 21.68 -4.08 -2.38
CA ALA A 307 20.28 -4.30 -2.01
C ALA A 307 19.33 -3.44 -2.86
N ALA A 308 18.03 -3.77 -2.84
CA ALA A 308 16.99 -2.91 -3.37
C ALA A 308 16.33 -2.09 -2.24
N LEU A 309 16.24 -0.77 -2.39
CA LEU A 309 15.42 0.08 -1.54
C LEU A 309 14.11 0.40 -2.26
N LEU A 310 12.98 -0.03 -1.72
CA LEU A 310 11.67 0.07 -2.36
C LEU A 310 10.81 1.16 -1.72
N MET A 311 10.50 2.22 -2.48
CA MET A 311 9.74 3.39 -2.03
C MET A 311 8.32 3.35 -2.60
N HIS A 312 7.32 3.38 -1.72
CA HIS A 312 5.91 3.26 -2.11
C HIS A 312 5.35 4.58 -2.68
N GLU A 313 4.22 4.49 -3.37
CA GLU A 313 3.49 5.63 -3.92
C GLU A 313 2.43 6.19 -2.97
N GLY A 314 2.07 7.46 -3.14
CA GLY A 314 0.92 8.08 -2.46
C GLY A 314 0.99 7.96 -0.94
N SER A 315 -0.16 7.77 -0.29
CA SER A 315 -0.26 7.33 1.11
C SER A 315 -0.58 5.84 1.21
N THR A 316 -0.04 5.03 0.29
CA THR A 316 -0.01 3.58 0.50
C THR A 316 1.01 3.26 1.61
N HIS A 317 1.45 2.00 1.71
CA HIS A 317 2.48 1.59 2.64
C HIS A 317 3.43 0.58 1.98
N HIS A 318 4.45 0.16 2.72
CA HIS A 318 5.62 -0.60 2.29
C HIS A 318 5.30 -1.93 1.58
N ILE A 319 4.08 -2.46 1.67
CA ILE A 319 3.68 -3.65 0.90
C ILE A 319 3.55 -3.37 -0.61
N GLY A 320 3.36 -2.09 -0.98
CA GLY A 320 2.99 -1.63 -2.31
C GLY A 320 1.60 -2.11 -2.73
N ASN A 321 0.94 -1.40 -3.64
CA ASN A 321 -0.44 -1.72 -3.99
C ASN A 321 -0.65 -3.21 -4.39
N GLY A 322 -1.63 -3.90 -3.81
CA GLY A 322 -1.86 -5.32 -4.06
C GLY A 322 -0.68 -6.24 -3.73
N ARG A 323 0.10 -5.92 -2.69
CA ARG A 323 1.32 -6.63 -2.25
C ARG A 323 2.43 -6.68 -3.30
N ALA A 324 2.49 -5.67 -4.18
CA ALA A 324 3.44 -5.69 -5.30
C ALA A 324 4.89 -5.71 -4.81
N TYR A 325 5.21 -4.96 -3.76
CA TYR A 325 6.57 -4.92 -3.21
C TYR A 325 6.89 -6.13 -2.36
N VAL A 326 5.94 -6.68 -1.61
CA VAL A 326 6.14 -7.97 -0.90
C VAL A 326 6.55 -9.05 -1.89
N ARG A 327 5.80 -9.20 -2.98
CA ARG A 327 6.09 -10.20 -4.03
C ARG A 327 7.42 -9.92 -4.73
N LEU A 328 7.74 -8.65 -4.98
CA LEU A 328 9.02 -8.26 -5.57
C LEU A 328 10.18 -8.61 -4.62
N ALA A 329 10.10 -8.24 -3.35
CA ALA A 329 11.11 -8.50 -2.32
C ALA A 329 11.38 -10.00 -2.18
N ARG A 330 10.34 -10.81 -2.01
CA ARG A 330 10.46 -12.27 -1.91
C ARG A 330 11.02 -12.89 -3.19
N ARG A 331 10.69 -12.34 -4.37
CA ARG A 331 11.30 -12.79 -5.63
C ARG A 331 12.77 -12.39 -5.74
N LEU A 332 13.14 -11.18 -5.32
CA LEU A 332 14.54 -10.73 -5.28
C LEU A 332 15.37 -11.60 -4.33
N ALA A 333 14.83 -11.96 -3.16
CA ALA A 333 15.46 -12.89 -2.22
C ALA A 333 15.72 -14.26 -2.86
N ALA A 334 14.73 -14.81 -3.59
CA ALA A 334 14.92 -16.05 -4.34
C ALA A 334 16.05 -15.94 -5.40
N GLU A 335 16.22 -14.76 -6.01
CA GLU A 335 17.32 -14.48 -6.96
C GLU A 335 18.65 -14.09 -6.28
N GLY A 336 18.70 -14.00 -4.95
CA GLY A 336 19.93 -13.78 -4.17
C GLY A 336 20.19 -12.32 -3.79
N PHE A 337 19.21 -11.45 -3.97
CA PHE A 337 19.30 -10.02 -3.62
C PHE A 337 18.50 -9.73 -2.35
N ALA A 338 19.02 -8.88 -1.47
CA ALA A 338 18.25 -8.34 -0.36
C ALA A 338 17.44 -7.13 -0.80
N SER A 339 16.38 -6.81 -0.06
CA SER A 339 15.59 -5.61 -0.30
C SER A 339 14.97 -5.06 0.98
N LEU A 340 15.00 -3.74 1.16
CA LEU A 340 14.27 -3.03 2.20
C LEU A 340 13.05 -2.34 1.59
N ARG A 341 11.86 -2.67 2.08
CA ARG A 341 10.62 -1.93 1.83
C ARG A 341 10.44 -0.96 2.98
N MET A 342 10.12 0.30 2.73
CA MET A 342 10.05 1.29 3.81
C MET A 342 8.82 2.17 3.72
N ASP A 343 8.36 2.66 4.87
CA ASP A 343 7.27 3.61 5.02
C ASP A 343 7.80 5.02 5.28
N LEU A 344 7.32 6.00 4.51
CA LEU A 344 7.65 7.41 4.73
C LEU A 344 6.91 7.97 5.96
N THR A 345 7.45 9.02 6.58
CA THR A 345 6.84 9.66 7.75
C THR A 345 5.36 10.00 7.50
N GLY A 346 4.49 9.57 8.42
CA GLY A 346 3.04 9.77 8.33
C GLY A 346 2.33 8.88 7.31
N MET A 347 2.97 7.80 6.87
CA MET A 347 2.42 6.80 5.95
C MET A 347 2.70 5.40 6.49
N GLY A 348 1.82 4.45 6.18
CA GLY A 348 1.93 3.09 6.69
C GLY A 348 2.11 3.04 8.20
N ASP A 349 3.17 2.38 8.63
CA ASP A 349 3.58 2.17 10.03
C ASP A 349 4.65 3.16 10.51
N SER A 350 5.05 4.14 9.68
CA SER A 350 5.87 5.26 10.11
C SER A 350 4.95 6.36 10.68
N PRO A 351 5.10 6.75 11.96
CA PRO A 351 4.24 7.72 12.60
C PRO A 351 4.35 9.08 11.92
N ALA A 352 3.28 9.88 12.02
CA ALA A 352 3.31 11.25 11.57
C ALA A 352 4.16 12.10 12.52
N GLY A 353 5.08 12.89 11.97
CA GLY A 353 5.71 13.98 12.71
C GLY A 353 4.79 15.20 12.80
N ASP A 354 5.28 16.28 13.41
CA ASP A 354 4.54 17.54 13.59
C ASP A 354 4.25 18.30 12.27
N ASN A 355 4.75 17.80 11.13
CA ASN A 355 4.58 18.46 9.85
C ASN A 355 3.19 18.12 9.25
N PRO A 356 2.25 19.08 9.19
CA PRO A 356 0.93 18.85 8.58
C PRO A 356 0.99 18.72 7.05
N ARG A 357 2.18 18.88 6.45
CA ARG A 357 2.38 18.78 5.01
C ARG A 357 2.50 17.31 4.64
N HIS A 358 1.46 16.80 3.96
CA HIS A 358 1.50 15.50 3.27
C HIS A 358 1.64 15.60 1.73
N PRO A 359 2.59 16.36 1.13
CA PRO A 359 2.84 16.19 -0.28
C PRO A 359 3.72 14.96 -0.49
N HIS A 360 3.23 14.00 -1.27
CA HIS A 360 3.97 12.79 -1.65
C HIS A 360 5.31 13.07 -2.38
N TYR A 361 5.53 14.33 -2.82
CA TYR A 361 6.69 14.81 -3.55
C TYR A 361 7.54 15.80 -2.72
N ASP A 362 7.43 15.76 -1.40
CA ASP A 362 8.15 16.66 -0.51
C ASP A 362 9.67 16.39 -0.54
N PRO A 363 10.54 17.39 -0.79
CA PRO A 363 11.98 17.24 -0.63
C PRO A 363 12.41 16.76 0.76
N GLU A 364 11.59 16.97 1.80
CA GLU A 364 11.80 16.42 3.15
C GLU A 364 11.73 14.89 3.19
N ARG A 365 11.27 14.21 2.13
CA ARG A 365 11.34 12.75 2.01
C ARG A 365 12.74 12.24 1.61
N ILE A 366 13.60 13.11 1.08
CA ILE A 366 14.95 12.71 0.65
C ILE A 366 15.81 12.25 1.85
N PRO A 367 15.88 13.00 2.98
CA PRO A 367 16.57 12.52 4.18
C PRO A 367 16.07 11.17 4.71
N GLU A 368 14.78 10.86 4.60
CA GLU A 368 14.21 9.56 5.00
C GLU A 368 14.72 8.42 4.12
N GLY A 369 14.85 8.68 2.81
CA GLY A 369 15.50 7.75 1.89
C GLY A 369 16.99 7.54 2.19
N VAL A 370 17.71 8.60 2.59
CA VAL A 370 19.11 8.50 3.03
C VAL A 370 19.23 7.70 4.34
N ALA A 371 18.34 7.92 5.31
CA ALA A 371 18.28 7.12 6.54
C ALA A 371 18.00 5.62 6.25
N SER A 372 17.25 5.33 5.18
CA SER A 372 17.04 3.95 4.71
C SER A 372 18.31 3.34 4.12
N LEU A 373 19.18 4.14 3.49
CA LEU A 373 20.51 3.68 3.05
C LEU A 373 21.44 3.45 4.24
N ASP A 374 21.39 4.29 5.27
CA ASP A 374 22.13 4.07 6.53
C ASP A 374 21.72 2.75 7.18
N CYS A 375 20.41 2.48 7.23
CA CYS A 375 19.85 1.22 7.72
C CYS A 375 20.38 0.03 6.88
N LEU A 376 20.29 0.09 5.55
CA LEU A 376 20.82 -0.96 4.68
C LEU A 376 22.32 -1.19 4.89
N GLU A 377 23.12 -0.14 5.01
CA GLU A 377 24.56 -0.24 5.27
C GLU A 377 24.86 -0.90 6.62
N ALA A 378 24.15 -0.52 7.69
CA ALA A 378 24.25 -1.16 8.99
C ALA A 378 23.86 -2.66 8.95
N GLN A 379 22.97 -3.03 8.03
CA GLN A 379 22.55 -4.41 7.77
C GLN A 379 23.48 -5.17 6.81
N GLY A 380 24.63 -4.57 6.42
CA GLY A 380 25.65 -5.19 5.59
C GLY A 380 25.52 -4.92 4.08
N PHE A 381 24.67 -3.98 3.67
CA PHE A 381 24.42 -3.63 2.27
C PHE A 381 24.91 -2.21 1.97
N PRO A 382 26.22 -2.03 1.65
CA PRO A 382 26.82 -0.71 1.47
C PRO A 382 26.37 0.02 0.19
N ARG A 383 25.60 -0.64 -0.67
CA ARG A 383 25.12 -0.09 -1.95
C ARG A 383 23.68 -0.51 -2.21
N ALA A 384 22.93 0.35 -2.89
CA ALA A 384 21.54 0.05 -3.23
C ALA A 384 21.14 0.52 -4.64
N ILE A 385 20.17 -0.19 -5.23
CA ILE A 385 19.28 0.38 -6.24
C ILE A 385 18.04 0.90 -5.54
N VAL A 386 17.69 2.16 -5.77
CA VAL A 386 16.45 2.74 -5.22
C VAL A 386 15.35 2.66 -6.26
N ALA A 387 14.25 1.97 -5.94
CA ALA A 387 13.13 1.80 -6.84
C ALA A 387 11.86 2.41 -6.26
N GLY A 388 11.00 2.94 -7.12
CA GLY A 388 9.75 3.55 -6.68
C GLY A 388 8.75 3.78 -7.79
N LEU A 389 7.49 3.99 -7.41
CA LEU A 389 6.36 4.24 -8.29
C LEU A 389 5.79 5.64 -8.08
N CYS A 390 5.44 6.36 -9.15
CA CYS A 390 4.78 7.67 -9.11
C CYS A 390 5.51 8.71 -8.23
N SER A 391 5.06 8.94 -7.00
CA SER A 391 5.74 9.80 -6.02
C SER A 391 6.98 9.14 -5.44
N GLY A 392 6.92 7.83 -5.13
CA GLY A 392 8.09 7.04 -4.76
C GLY A 392 9.13 7.00 -5.88
N ALA A 393 8.72 7.07 -7.14
CA ALA A 393 9.63 7.18 -8.29
C ALA A 393 10.42 8.51 -8.28
N HIS A 394 9.76 9.60 -7.89
CA HIS A 394 10.42 10.89 -7.71
C HIS A 394 11.41 10.83 -6.56
N THR A 395 10.98 10.38 -5.38
CA THR A 395 11.86 10.26 -4.21
C THR A 395 13.04 9.34 -4.50
N ALA A 396 12.83 8.20 -5.15
CA ALA A 396 13.91 7.29 -5.55
C ALA A 396 14.97 7.97 -6.43
N LEU A 397 14.53 8.76 -7.42
CA LEU A 397 15.45 9.50 -8.27
C LEU A 397 16.22 10.58 -7.49
N GLN A 398 15.55 11.30 -6.59
CA GLN A 398 16.18 12.34 -5.78
C GLN A 398 17.16 11.76 -4.75
N VAL A 399 16.83 10.64 -4.11
CA VAL A 399 17.74 9.91 -3.21
C VAL A 399 18.97 9.43 -3.98
N THR A 400 18.77 8.91 -5.20
CA THR A 400 19.90 8.51 -6.07
C THR A 400 20.81 9.68 -6.39
N LEU A 401 20.26 10.87 -6.61
CA LEU A 401 21.05 12.10 -6.82
C LEU A 401 21.79 12.55 -5.56
N ALA A 402 21.17 12.40 -4.39
CA ALA A 402 21.66 12.91 -3.12
C ALA A 402 22.78 12.08 -2.48
N ASP A 403 22.80 10.76 -2.68
CA ASP A 403 23.72 9.85 -1.98
C ASP A 403 24.45 8.89 -2.94
N GLU A 404 25.77 8.74 -2.75
CA GLU A 404 26.63 7.90 -3.60
C GLU A 404 26.43 6.39 -3.42
N ARG A 405 25.89 5.95 -2.28
CA ARG A 405 25.56 4.54 -2.01
C ARG A 405 24.42 4.05 -2.90
N ALA A 406 23.56 4.96 -3.36
CA ALA A 406 22.57 4.67 -4.38
C ALA A 406 23.24 4.62 -5.77
N VAL A 407 23.57 3.40 -6.22
CA VAL A 407 24.28 3.15 -7.48
C VAL A 407 23.36 3.09 -8.70
N GLY A 408 22.06 3.20 -8.48
CA GLY A 408 21.09 3.22 -9.56
C GLY A 408 19.66 3.39 -9.06
N SER A 409 18.73 3.53 -9.99
CA SER A 409 17.31 3.55 -9.69
C SER A 409 16.44 2.91 -10.76
N VAL A 410 15.31 2.36 -10.33
CA VAL A 410 14.23 1.88 -11.20
C VAL A 410 12.98 2.67 -10.87
N VAL A 411 12.62 3.62 -11.73
CA VAL A 411 11.57 4.59 -11.45
C VAL A 411 10.39 4.37 -12.39
N LEU A 412 9.24 4.03 -11.82
CA LEU A 412 8.03 3.65 -12.55
C LEU A 412 7.07 4.84 -12.61
N ASN A 413 6.59 5.17 -13.80
CA ASN A 413 5.58 6.22 -14.05
C ASN A 413 5.89 7.53 -13.32
N LEU A 414 7.14 7.99 -13.44
CA LEU A 414 7.60 9.27 -12.89
C LEU A 414 6.79 10.42 -13.52
N GLN A 415 5.91 11.05 -12.76
CA GLN A 415 5.03 12.08 -13.32
C GLN A 415 5.78 13.38 -13.65
N LYS A 416 6.72 13.77 -12.79
CA LYS A 416 7.56 14.96 -12.95
C LYS A 416 8.95 14.74 -12.36
N PHE A 417 9.97 15.24 -13.06
CA PHE A 417 11.33 15.27 -12.50
C PHE A 417 11.48 16.30 -11.38
N ILE A 418 10.83 17.45 -11.53
CA ILE A 418 10.91 18.57 -10.60
C ILE A 418 9.50 18.88 -10.13
N TRP A 419 9.34 18.94 -8.81
CA TRP A 419 8.07 19.25 -8.16
C TRP A 419 8.15 20.62 -7.50
N HIS A 420 7.10 21.43 -7.65
CA HIS A 420 6.97 22.72 -6.97
C HIS A 420 5.73 22.71 -6.06
N TYR A 421 5.86 23.20 -4.83
CA TYR A 421 4.73 23.37 -3.93
C TYR A 421 3.64 24.24 -4.58
N GLY A 422 2.42 23.73 -4.67
CA GLY A 422 1.31 24.34 -5.41
C GLY A 422 0.97 23.64 -6.74
N ASP A 423 1.81 22.72 -7.20
CA ASP A 423 1.40 21.73 -8.19
C ASP A 423 0.32 20.82 -7.57
N ASP A 424 -0.91 20.88 -8.09
CA ASP A 424 -2.07 20.25 -7.46
C ASP A 424 -2.12 18.74 -7.76
N ILE A 425 -1.89 17.90 -6.74
CA ILE A 425 -2.05 16.43 -6.78
C ILE A 425 -3.45 16.07 -7.29
N ARG A 426 -4.48 16.85 -6.96
CA ARG A 426 -5.86 16.63 -7.41
C ARG A 426 -6.01 16.85 -8.91
N VAL A 427 -5.23 17.77 -9.50
CA VAL A 427 -5.20 17.99 -10.96
C VAL A 427 -4.48 16.82 -11.64
N ALA A 428 -3.40 16.30 -11.07
CA ALA A 428 -2.71 15.12 -11.62
C ALA A 428 -3.59 13.86 -11.58
N VAL A 429 -4.29 13.58 -10.48
CA VAL A 429 -5.23 12.44 -10.33
C VAL A 429 -6.48 12.60 -11.22
N ARG A 430 -7.01 13.83 -11.34
CA ARG A 430 -8.18 14.15 -12.19
C ARG A 430 -7.85 14.13 -13.69
N ASP A 431 -6.65 14.54 -14.07
CA ASP A 431 -6.13 14.43 -15.44
C ASP A 431 -5.74 12.97 -15.79
N ASN A 432 -5.34 12.16 -14.80
CA ASN A 432 -5.03 10.73 -14.95
C ASN A 432 -6.24 9.91 -15.46
N LYS A 433 -7.47 10.33 -15.14
CA LYS A 433 -8.70 9.65 -15.59
C LYS A 433 -9.08 9.92 -17.05
N ARG A 434 -8.35 10.78 -17.79
CA ARG A 434 -8.71 11.15 -19.17
C ARG A 434 -7.49 11.20 -20.09
N SER A 435 -6.92 10.02 -20.39
CA SER A 435 -5.98 9.89 -21.50
C SER A 435 -6.70 10.23 -22.83
N LEU A 436 -6.02 10.98 -23.71
CA LEU A 436 -6.56 11.37 -25.03
C LEU A 436 -6.87 10.13 -25.90
N LYS A 437 -6.11 9.05 -25.72
CA LYS A 437 -6.38 7.75 -26.36
C LYS A 437 -7.61 7.08 -25.75
N GLY A 438 -7.84 7.18 -24.44
CA GLY A 438 -9.07 6.74 -23.77
C GLY A 438 -10.30 7.47 -24.31
N TYR A 439 -10.20 8.77 -24.58
CA TYR A 439 -11.26 9.53 -25.25
C TYR A 439 -11.48 9.08 -26.70
N ILE A 440 -10.40 8.86 -27.47
CA ILE A 440 -10.48 8.34 -28.84
C ILE A 440 -11.00 6.90 -28.90
N ARG A 441 -10.71 6.07 -27.90
CA ARG A 441 -11.19 4.69 -27.77
C ARG A 441 -12.64 4.63 -27.30
N ALA A 442 -13.06 5.51 -26.40
CA ALA A 442 -14.45 5.71 -26.02
C ALA A 442 -15.29 6.22 -27.21
N MET A 443 -14.74 7.09 -28.05
CA MET A 443 -15.33 7.50 -29.34
C MET A 443 -15.36 6.38 -30.40
N ARG A 444 -14.82 5.18 -30.16
CA ARG A 444 -15.04 4.00 -31.01
C ARG A 444 -16.16 3.10 -30.48
N ASN A 445 -16.79 3.46 -29.37
CA ASN A 445 -17.88 2.71 -28.75
C ASN A 445 -19.25 3.26 -29.21
N PRO A 446 -20.15 2.47 -29.84
CA PRO A 446 -21.39 2.97 -30.45
C PRO A 446 -22.34 3.69 -29.48
N GLY A 447 -22.28 3.37 -28.17
CA GLY A 447 -23.11 3.99 -27.13
C GLY A 447 -22.77 5.46 -26.84
N GLU A 448 -21.49 5.84 -26.97
CA GLU A 448 -21.02 7.22 -26.73
C GLU A 448 -21.36 8.15 -27.89
N TRP A 449 -21.42 7.64 -29.13
CA TRP A 449 -21.96 8.38 -30.27
C TRP A 449 -23.43 8.77 -30.07
N ARG A 450 -24.19 7.94 -29.35
CA ARG A 450 -25.59 8.21 -29.00
C ARG A 450 -25.74 9.33 -27.95
N ARG A 451 -24.71 9.55 -27.12
CA ARG A 451 -24.60 10.71 -26.20
C ARG A 451 -24.10 11.96 -26.94
N MET A 452 -23.16 11.82 -27.87
CA MET A 452 -22.70 12.92 -28.74
C MET A 452 -23.83 13.50 -29.60
N LEU A 453 -24.73 12.65 -30.11
CA LEU A 453 -25.91 13.09 -30.88
C LEU A 453 -27.01 13.75 -30.03
N LYS A 454 -26.91 13.70 -28.68
CA LYS A 454 -27.85 14.35 -27.75
C LYS A 454 -27.39 15.71 -27.22
N GLY A 455 -26.20 16.20 -27.61
CA GLY A 455 -25.73 17.55 -27.26
C GLY A 455 -25.19 17.72 -25.83
N GLU A 456 -24.93 16.64 -25.09
CA GLU A 456 -24.49 16.67 -23.68
C GLU A 456 -22.95 16.76 -23.50
N ALA A 457 -22.19 17.02 -24.57
CA ALA A 457 -20.73 17.11 -24.53
C ALA A 457 -20.22 18.53 -24.83
N ASP A 458 -19.35 19.07 -23.96
CA ASP A 458 -18.69 20.38 -24.13
C ASP A 458 -17.59 20.32 -25.22
N LEU A 459 -18.03 20.23 -26.48
CA LEU A 459 -17.17 20.23 -27.67
C LEU A 459 -16.28 21.49 -27.78
N PRO A 460 -16.75 22.72 -27.49
CA PRO A 460 -15.91 23.91 -27.49
C PRO A 460 -14.78 23.83 -26.46
N GLY A 461 -15.05 23.32 -25.26
CA GLY A 461 -14.04 23.08 -24.22
C GLY A 461 -12.97 22.10 -24.66
N ILE A 462 -13.36 20.97 -25.27
CA ILE A 462 -12.44 19.96 -25.80
C ILE A 462 -11.56 20.53 -26.93
N ALA A 463 -12.16 21.24 -27.89
CA ALA A 463 -11.43 21.86 -28.99
C ALA A 463 -10.42 22.91 -28.50
N ARG A 464 -10.80 23.72 -27.50
CA ARG A 464 -9.92 24.72 -26.87
C ARG A 464 -8.75 24.08 -26.13
N VAL A 465 -8.98 22.99 -25.40
CA VAL A 465 -7.92 22.21 -24.73
C VAL A 465 -6.97 21.57 -25.75
N LEU A 466 -7.50 20.99 -26.83
CA LEU A 466 -6.70 20.40 -27.91
C LEU A 466 -5.86 21.45 -28.65
N ALA A 467 -6.43 22.62 -28.96
CA ALA A 467 -5.71 23.72 -29.62
C ALA A 467 -4.59 24.27 -28.73
N LYS A 468 -4.87 24.51 -27.43
CA LYS A 468 -3.86 24.97 -26.46
C LYS A 468 -2.73 23.97 -26.32
N ARG A 469 -3.03 22.66 -26.21
CA ARG A 469 -2.03 21.59 -26.14
C ARG A 469 -1.22 21.45 -27.44
N SER A 470 -1.84 21.66 -28.61
CA SER A 470 -1.17 21.57 -29.91
C SER A 470 -0.21 22.73 -30.14
N ALA A 471 -0.61 23.96 -29.79
CA ALA A 471 0.25 25.14 -29.86
C ALA A 471 1.47 25.02 -28.93
N VAL A 472 1.26 24.52 -27.70
CA VAL A 472 2.34 24.21 -26.75
C VAL A 472 3.29 23.15 -27.34
N ARG A 473 2.76 22.04 -27.87
CA ARG A 473 3.58 20.99 -28.54
C ARG A 473 4.39 21.52 -29.71
N LEU A 474 3.81 22.36 -30.58
CA LEU A 474 4.49 22.90 -31.75
C LEU A 474 5.63 23.85 -31.35
N ARG A 475 5.37 24.71 -30.36
CA ARG A 475 6.37 25.62 -29.78
C ARG A 475 7.51 24.83 -29.10
N HIS A 476 7.20 23.75 -28.38
CA HIS A 476 8.20 22.88 -27.76
C HIS A 476 9.00 22.05 -28.76
N ALA A 477 8.38 21.55 -29.83
CA ALA A 477 9.11 20.85 -30.89
C ALA A 477 10.17 21.76 -31.51
N ALA A 478 9.83 23.03 -31.75
CA ALA A 478 10.75 24.04 -32.27
C ALA A 478 11.87 24.43 -31.27
N THR A 479 11.57 24.57 -29.97
CA THR A 479 12.57 24.95 -28.96
C THR A 479 13.41 23.77 -28.44
N SER A 480 12.97 22.52 -28.62
CA SER A 480 13.70 21.30 -28.20
C SER A 480 15.01 21.04 -28.97
N LEU A 481 15.32 21.87 -29.97
CA LEU A 481 16.58 21.88 -30.72
C LEU A 481 17.60 22.89 -30.18
N LEU A 482 17.18 23.83 -29.32
CA LEU A 482 18.05 24.83 -28.69
C LEU A 482 18.44 24.38 -27.26
N PRO A 483 19.60 24.80 -26.75
CA PRO A 483 19.95 24.58 -25.34
C PRO A 483 18.88 25.21 -24.43
N PRO A 484 18.53 24.56 -23.30
CA PRO A 484 17.52 25.07 -22.40
C PRO A 484 18.02 26.37 -21.77
N LYS A 485 17.10 27.28 -21.45
CA LYS A 485 17.47 28.51 -20.75
C LYS A 485 18.10 28.16 -19.40
N PRO A 486 19.21 28.80 -18.99
CA PRO A 486 19.77 28.63 -17.66
C PRO A 486 18.70 28.82 -16.58
N GLY A 487 18.70 27.96 -15.56
CA GLY A 487 17.72 27.98 -14.47
C GLY A 487 16.35 27.40 -14.82
N SER A 488 16.03 27.09 -16.08
CA SER A 488 14.77 26.43 -16.42
C SER A 488 14.74 24.98 -15.91
N GLU A 489 13.53 24.45 -15.64
CA GLU A 489 13.36 23.04 -15.25
C GLU A 489 14.03 22.07 -16.23
N ALA A 490 14.00 22.36 -17.54
CA ALA A 490 14.67 21.52 -18.53
C ALA A 490 16.20 21.54 -18.42
N ALA A 491 16.80 22.65 -17.96
CA ALA A 491 18.22 22.72 -17.68
C ALA A 491 18.58 21.92 -16.42
N GLN A 492 17.80 22.10 -15.35
CA GLN A 492 17.96 21.39 -14.08
C GLN A 492 17.86 19.86 -14.25
N VAL A 493 16.85 19.37 -14.99
CA VAL A 493 16.71 17.93 -15.29
C VAL A 493 17.92 17.40 -16.06
N ARG A 494 18.45 18.15 -17.02
CA ARG A 494 19.62 17.71 -17.79
C ARG A 494 20.88 17.69 -16.92
N GLU A 495 21.03 18.63 -16.00
CA GLU A 495 22.11 18.65 -15.02
C GLU A 495 22.02 17.46 -14.05
N GLN A 496 20.83 17.12 -13.57
CA GLN A 496 20.59 15.92 -12.76
C GLN A 496 21.00 14.65 -13.53
N LEU A 497 20.56 14.50 -14.78
CA LEU A 497 20.95 13.34 -15.60
C LEU A 497 22.45 13.31 -15.93
N GLN A 498 23.06 14.47 -16.15
CA GLN A 498 24.52 14.57 -16.33
C GLN A 498 25.26 14.13 -15.06
N THR A 499 24.77 14.52 -13.89
CA THR A 499 25.33 14.13 -12.58
C THR A 499 25.25 12.62 -12.40
N LEU A 500 24.08 12.02 -12.64
CA LEU A 500 23.88 10.57 -12.56
C LEU A 500 24.77 9.83 -13.57
N SER A 501 24.85 10.34 -14.80
CA SER A 501 25.70 9.75 -15.84
C SER A 501 27.19 9.85 -15.50
N ALA A 502 27.64 10.96 -14.90
CA ALA A 502 29.03 11.13 -14.49
C ALA A 502 29.40 10.21 -13.32
N ARG A 503 28.45 9.95 -12.42
CA ARG A 503 28.58 8.95 -11.33
C ARG A 503 28.52 7.50 -11.82
N GLY A 504 28.12 7.27 -13.08
CA GLY A 504 27.87 5.93 -13.60
C GLY A 504 26.64 5.26 -12.98
N ALA A 505 25.70 6.03 -12.41
CA ALA A 505 24.52 5.48 -11.77
C ALA A 505 23.54 4.92 -12.81
N HIS A 506 23.13 3.66 -12.66
CA HIS A 506 22.24 2.97 -13.60
C HIS A 506 20.78 3.37 -13.36
N VAL A 507 20.16 4.09 -14.29
CA VAL A 507 18.80 4.61 -14.09
C VAL A 507 17.85 4.07 -15.15
N HIS A 508 16.81 3.37 -14.71
CA HIS A 508 15.76 2.80 -15.55
C HIS A 508 14.47 3.60 -15.35
N LEU A 509 14.15 4.45 -16.32
CA LEU A 509 12.88 5.17 -16.41
C LEU A 509 11.84 4.27 -17.09
N VAL A 510 10.88 3.75 -16.33
CA VAL A 510 9.86 2.82 -16.83
C VAL A 510 8.51 3.53 -16.89
N PHE A 511 7.86 3.53 -18.05
CA PHE A 511 6.56 4.16 -18.25
C PHE A 511 5.54 3.21 -18.84
N SER A 512 4.29 3.32 -18.39
CA SER A 512 3.13 2.81 -19.13
C SER A 512 2.91 3.67 -20.39
N ASP A 513 2.46 3.06 -21.49
CA ASP A 513 2.34 3.74 -22.79
C ASP A 513 1.25 4.84 -22.86
N GLU A 514 0.41 4.94 -21.83
CA GLU A 514 -0.58 5.99 -21.63
C GLU A 514 -0.27 6.92 -20.45
N ASP A 515 0.90 6.78 -19.81
CA ASP A 515 1.23 7.53 -18.60
C ASP A 515 1.42 9.04 -18.88
N PRO A 516 0.84 9.94 -18.05
CA PRO A 516 1.04 11.39 -18.21
C PRO A 516 2.50 11.85 -18.12
N GLY A 517 3.35 11.14 -17.39
CA GLY A 517 4.77 11.47 -17.22
C GLY A 517 5.56 11.47 -18.54
N LEU A 518 5.08 10.74 -19.55
CA LEU A 518 5.66 10.78 -20.91
C LEU A 518 5.59 12.18 -21.54
N ALA A 519 4.61 13.00 -21.15
CA ALA A 519 4.52 14.39 -21.61
C ALA A 519 5.63 15.25 -20.99
N ASP A 520 5.89 15.11 -19.68
CA ASP A 520 6.98 15.82 -19.00
C ASP A 520 8.34 15.41 -19.56
N MET A 521 8.57 14.10 -19.72
CA MET A 521 9.73 13.55 -20.45
C MET A 521 9.95 14.24 -21.80
N GLY A 522 8.89 14.34 -22.60
CA GLY A 522 8.93 14.98 -23.91
C GLY A 522 9.30 16.47 -23.84
N MET A 523 8.84 17.17 -22.81
CA MET A 523 9.14 18.59 -22.59
C MET A 523 10.59 18.83 -22.17
N LYS A 524 11.18 17.97 -21.32
CA LYS A 524 12.55 18.16 -20.81
C LYS A 524 13.62 17.60 -21.73
N LEU A 525 13.36 16.44 -22.35
CA LEU A 525 14.34 15.61 -23.06
C LEU A 525 14.03 15.47 -24.57
N GLY A 526 13.08 16.25 -25.06
CA GLY A 526 12.65 16.24 -26.45
C GLY A 526 11.73 15.07 -26.80
N ARG A 527 11.16 15.10 -28.01
CA ARG A 527 10.20 14.09 -28.48
C ARG A 527 10.76 12.68 -28.31
N GLY A 528 10.00 11.81 -27.63
CA GLY A 528 10.40 10.42 -27.35
C GLY A 528 11.64 10.30 -26.48
N ALA A 529 11.95 11.31 -25.66
CA ALA A 529 13.14 11.39 -24.83
C ALA A 529 14.46 11.24 -25.61
N ARG A 530 14.52 11.72 -26.86
CA ARG A 530 15.68 11.54 -27.75
C ARG A 530 17.03 11.98 -27.14
N LEU A 531 17.01 12.99 -26.26
CA LEU A 531 18.21 13.51 -25.62
C LEU A 531 18.76 12.59 -24.53
N LEU A 532 18.01 11.56 -24.12
CA LEU A 532 18.48 10.57 -23.15
C LEU A 532 19.73 9.83 -23.62
N ARG A 533 19.94 9.72 -24.94
CA ARG A 533 21.16 9.13 -25.55
C ARG A 533 22.46 9.83 -25.15
N GLN A 534 22.38 11.05 -24.61
CA GLN A 534 23.54 11.80 -24.09
C GLN A 534 23.97 11.33 -22.70
N TYR A 535 23.16 10.49 -22.04
CA TYR A 535 23.37 10.00 -20.67
C TYR A 535 23.33 8.46 -20.68
N PRO A 536 24.36 7.75 -21.18
CA PRO A 536 24.28 6.32 -21.49
C PRO A 536 23.85 5.37 -20.35
N PRO A 537 24.17 5.63 -19.07
CA PRO A 537 23.67 4.83 -17.94
C PRO A 537 22.17 4.99 -17.68
N VAL A 538 21.53 6.01 -18.26
CA VAL A 538 20.11 6.30 -18.12
C VAL A 538 19.34 5.76 -19.32
N ARG A 539 18.36 4.89 -19.06
CA ARG A 539 17.55 4.24 -20.09
C ARG A 539 16.07 4.49 -19.83
N MET A 540 15.29 4.52 -20.91
CA MET A 540 13.84 4.60 -20.84
C MET A 540 13.22 3.36 -21.48
N VAL A 541 12.27 2.76 -20.79
CA VAL A 541 11.44 1.66 -21.29
C VAL A 541 9.99 2.09 -21.22
N THR A 542 9.25 1.86 -22.30
CA THR A 542 7.80 2.03 -22.31
C THR A 542 7.14 0.66 -22.43
N LEU A 543 6.22 0.37 -21.52
CA LEU A 543 5.46 -0.87 -21.49
C LEU A 543 4.06 -0.63 -22.03
N ASP A 544 3.69 -1.45 -23.01
CA ASP A 544 2.30 -1.58 -23.42
C ASP A 544 1.51 -2.37 -22.38
N ARG A 545 0.20 -2.15 -22.37
CA ARG A 545 -0.74 -2.86 -21.50
C ARG A 545 -0.37 -2.81 -20.00
N ALA A 546 0.11 -1.66 -19.54
CA ALA A 546 0.32 -1.36 -18.14
C ALA A 546 -0.53 -0.14 -17.76
N ASP A 547 -1.10 -0.13 -16.56
CA ASP A 547 -1.76 1.04 -15.99
C ASP A 547 -0.78 1.87 -15.15
N HIS A 548 -1.23 2.98 -14.59
CA HIS A 548 -0.37 3.85 -13.78
C HIS A 548 0.23 3.14 -12.57
N HIS A 549 -0.51 2.22 -11.93
CA HIS A 549 -0.07 1.54 -10.71
C HIS A 549 0.49 0.13 -10.93
N PHE A 550 0.62 -0.31 -12.18
CA PHE A 550 1.06 -1.67 -12.50
C PHE A 550 0.24 -2.75 -11.78
N ASN A 551 -1.09 -2.61 -11.79
CA ASN A 551 -2.01 -3.55 -11.14
C ASN A 551 -2.18 -4.85 -11.92
N GLY A 552 -1.94 -4.80 -13.23
CA GLY A 552 -2.04 -5.95 -14.13
C GLY A 552 -0.96 -6.99 -13.89
N THR A 553 -1.35 -8.27 -13.87
CA THR A 553 -0.42 -9.40 -13.65
C THR A 553 0.75 -9.39 -14.64
N LEU A 554 0.49 -9.10 -15.92
CA LEU A 554 1.54 -9.01 -16.94
C LEU A 554 2.52 -7.87 -16.65
N ALA A 555 2.00 -6.69 -16.29
CA ALA A 555 2.82 -5.52 -15.98
C ALA A 555 3.71 -5.77 -14.76
N ARG A 556 3.17 -6.42 -13.72
CA ARG A 556 3.92 -6.84 -12.52
C ARG A 556 5.05 -7.80 -12.84
N ASN A 557 4.78 -8.84 -13.62
CA ASN A 557 5.80 -9.82 -14.00
C ASN A 557 6.92 -9.18 -14.82
N ARG A 558 6.58 -8.25 -15.73
CA ARG A 558 7.57 -7.47 -16.48
C ARG A 558 8.38 -6.55 -15.56
N HIS A 559 7.73 -5.90 -14.58
CA HIS A 559 8.42 -5.08 -13.59
C HIS A 559 9.42 -5.90 -12.76
N ILE A 560 9.01 -7.05 -12.24
CA ILE A 560 9.88 -7.97 -11.52
C ILE A 560 11.10 -8.35 -12.36
N ALA A 561 10.90 -8.75 -13.63
CA ALA A 561 11.98 -9.11 -14.52
C ALA A 561 12.96 -7.95 -14.77
N MET A 562 12.44 -6.72 -14.95
CA MET A 562 13.29 -5.53 -15.10
C MET A 562 14.08 -5.22 -13.83
N MET A 563 13.48 -5.39 -12.65
CA MET A 563 14.17 -5.18 -11.38
C MET A 563 15.30 -6.19 -11.17
N ILE A 564 15.05 -7.47 -11.45
CA ILE A 564 16.08 -8.53 -11.38
C ILE A 564 17.24 -8.23 -12.33
N ALA A 565 16.94 -7.80 -13.56
CA ALA A 565 17.95 -7.42 -14.53
C ALA A 565 18.79 -6.22 -14.04
N ALA A 566 18.13 -5.17 -13.51
CA ALA A 566 18.82 -4.00 -12.96
C ALA A 566 19.71 -4.37 -11.77
N MET A 567 19.24 -5.21 -10.85
CA MET A 567 20.03 -5.71 -9.72
C MET A 567 21.24 -6.51 -10.18
N THR A 568 21.07 -7.37 -11.20
CA THR A 568 22.17 -8.16 -11.77
C THR A 568 23.23 -7.27 -12.40
N ASP A 569 22.82 -6.28 -13.20
CA ASP A 569 23.73 -5.32 -13.82
C ASP A 569 24.48 -4.48 -12.76
N ALA A 570 23.78 -4.02 -11.71
CA ALA A 570 24.41 -3.24 -10.65
C ALA A 570 25.38 -4.06 -9.80
N VAL A 571 25.09 -5.33 -9.51
CA VAL A 571 26.07 -6.19 -8.82
C VAL A 571 27.29 -6.44 -9.70
N ALA A 572 27.12 -6.62 -11.01
CA ALA A 572 28.25 -6.78 -11.92
C ALA A 572 29.13 -5.51 -11.99
N ALA A 573 28.52 -4.33 -12.02
CA ALA A 573 29.23 -3.04 -12.12
C ALA A 573 29.80 -2.55 -10.78
N HIS A 574 29.08 -2.79 -9.68
CA HIS A 574 29.34 -2.19 -8.37
C HIS A 574 29.56 -3.20 -7.25
N GLY A 575 29.53 -4.51 -7.50
CA GLY A 575 29.85 -5.52 -6.49
C GLY A 575 31.35 -5.80 -6.34
N ALA A 576 32.18 -5.44 -7.32
CA ALA A 576 33.60 -5.77 -7.33
C ALA A 576 34.38 -5.10 -6.17
N GLY A 577 35.14 -5.89 -5.41
CA GLY A 577 35.95 -5.41 -4.29
C GLY A 577 35.22 -5.27 -2.95
N LEU A 578 33.89 -5.46 -2.94
CA LEU A 578 33.12 -5.64 -1.71
C LEU A 578 33.23 -7.10 -1.24
N PRO A 579 33.06 -7.40 0.07
CA PRO A 579 33.12 -8.77 0.56
C PRO A 579 32.25 -9.68 -0.31
N SER A 580 32.88 -10.67 -0.95
CA SER A 580 32.18 -11.66 -1.73
C SER A 580 31.36 -12.52 -0.77
N ALA A 581 30.05 -12.54 -0.97
CA ALA A 581 29.23 -13.69 -0.62
C ALA A 581 29.86 -14.89 -1.33
N SER A 582 30.53 -15.76 -0.58
CA SER A 582 31.23 -16.91 -1.15
C SER A 582 30.22 -17.82 -1.86
N PRO A 583 30.42 -18.17 -3.15
CA PRO A 583 29.59 -19.15 -3.80
C PRO A 583 29.98 -20.54 -3.27
N ARG A 584 29.08 -21.24 -2.60
CA ARG A 584 29.18 -22.70 -2.45
C ARG A 584 28.14 -23.37 -3.33
N THR A 585 28.65 -23.76 -4.50
CA THR A 585 28.52 -25.06 -5.18
C THR A 585 27.26 -25.91 -4.95
N GLU A 586 26.70 -26.29 -6.11
CA GLU A 586 25.85 -27.46 -6.40
C GLU A 586 24.34 -27.34 -6.16
N LEU A 587 23.63 -27.07 -7.26
CA LEU A 587 22.20 -27.32 -7.46
C LEU A 587 21.90 -28.83 -7.42
N PRO A 588 20.92 -29.30 -6.65
CA PRO A 588 20.19 -30.50 -7.00
C PRO A 588 19.12 -30.17 -8.05
N ALA A 589 18.97 -31.09 -9.00
CA ALA A 589 18.07 -31.00 -10.15
C ALA A 589 16.59 -30.79 -9.77
N ALA A 590 15.89 -30.07 -10.63
CA ALA A 590 14.45 -29.85 -10.59
C ALA A 590 13.64 -31.16 -10.63
N ALA A 591 12.58 -31.24 -9.83
CA ALA A 591 11.46 -32.14 -10.04
C ALA A 591 10.13 -31.39 -9.81
N GLU A 592 9.32 -31.41 -10.87
CA GLU A 592 7.89 -31.09 -11.10
C GLU A 592 7.10 -30.19 -10.14
#